data_AF-A0A644Z2N0-F1
#
_entry.id   AF-A0A644Z2N0-F1
#
_cell.length_a   1.000
_cell.length_b   1.000
_cell.length_c   1.000
_cell.angle_alpha   90.00
_cell.angle_beta   90.00
_cell.angle_gamma   90.00
#
_symmetry.space_group_name_H-M   'P 1'
#
loop_
_entity.id
_entity.type
_entity.pdbx_description
1 polymer ?
#
loop_
_entity_poly.entity_id
_entity_poly.type
_entity_poly.pdbx_seq_one_letter_code
_entity_poly.pdbx_strand_id
1 'polypeptide(L)'
;MRNRNTIELLGFWEMLYNPDFKPLEFEGFRKQAGLNSFVLTPKKWIEGTNAKGVISKSGRYGGTFAHKDIAFEFASWISIEFKLYIIKEFQRLKEDESDRLKLTWNLQRTLAKVNYRIHTDAIKENLIPESLSKEQINFLYADEADMLNMALFGMTARQWRDTNPEAEGNIRDAATIEQLVVLSNMESINALLIHQNLPQNERLLQLNKVAITQMKSLLESKGLRKLK
;
A
#
# COMPACT_ATOMS: atom_id res chain seq x y z
N MET A 1 1.32 42.52 4.87
CA MET A 1 1.48 41.21 5.52
C MET A 1 2.36 41.39 6.74
N ARG A 2 1.79 41.41 7.94
CA ARG A 2 2.55 41.61 9.20
C ARG A 2 2.45 40.44 10.17
N ASN A 3 1.36 39.67 10.06
CA ASN A 3 1.12 38.51 10.91
C ASN A 3 2.15 37.41 10.59
N ARG A 4 2.84 36.94 11.62
CA ARG A 4 3.85 35.89 11.53
C ARG A 4 3.27 34.56 11.03
N ASN A 5 2.09 34.16 11.50
CA ASN A 5 1.43 32.92 11.09
C ASN A 5 1.11 32.95 9.59
N THR A 6 0.70 34.10 9.06
CA THR A 6 0.48 34.26 7.63
C THR A 6 1.77 34.08 6.82
N ILE A 7 2.89 34.63 7.30
CA ILE A 7 4.18 34.51 6.61
C ILE A 7 4.70 33.06 6.68
N GLU A 8 4.51 32.38 7.81
CA GLU A 8 4.86 30.98 7.98
C GLU A 8 4.04 30.08 7.04
N LEU A 9 2.71 30.26 7.01
CA LEU A 9 1.83 29.53 6.08
C LEU A 9 2.29 29.68 4.62
N LEU A 10 2.50 30.92 4.18
CA LEU A 10 2.92 31.19 2.81
C LEU A 10 4.29 30.55 2.52
N GLY A 11 5.26 30.71 3.43
CA GLY A 11 6.59 30.14 3.24
C GLY A 11 6.60 28.62 3.19
N PHE A 12 5.83 27.94 4.06
CA PHE A 12 5.75 26.48 4.03
C PHE A 12 5.05 25.96 2.77
N TRP A 13 3.99 26.62 2.32
CA TRP A 13 3.34 26.25 1.06
C TRP A 13 4.33 26.36 -0.12
N GLU A 14 5.12 27.43 -0.18
CA GLU A 14 6.14 27.59 -1.23
C GLU A 14 7.25 26.54 -1.13
N MET A 15 7.72 26.19 0.06
CA MET A 15 8.73 25.13 0.23
C MET A 15 8.25 23.77 -0.28
N LEU A 16 6.95 23.48 -0.16
CA LEU A 16 6.37 22.21 -0.62
C LEU A 16 6.12 22.18 -2.14
N TYR A 17 5.74 23.31 -2.73
CA TYR A 17 5.18 23.34 -4.08
C TYR A 17 5.94 24.20 -5.10
N ASN A 18 6.94 24.98 -4.67
CA ASN A 18 7.71 25.87 -5.53
C ASN A 18 9.22 25.56 -5.46
N PRO A 19 9.76 24.80 -6.43
CA PRO A 19 11.18 24.48 -6.49
C PRO A 19 12.12 25.70 -6.58
N ASP A 20 11.63 26.83 -7.11
CA ASP A 20 12.42 28.04 -7.31
C ASP A 20 12.32 29.02 -6.12
N PHE A 21 11.68 28.60 -5.02
CA PHE A 21 11.54 29.40 -3.81
C PHE A 21 12.91 29.70 -3.18
N LYS A 22 13.03 30.83 -2.50
CA LYS A 22 14.27 31.23 -1.79
C LYS A 22 14.10 31.11 -0.27
N PRO A 23 14.51 29.98 0.36
CA PRO A 23 14.25 29.73 1.78
C PRO A 23 15.01 30.68 2.72
N LEU A 24 16.20 31.13 2.33
CA LEU A 24 17.01 32.05 3.14
C LEU A 24 16.33 33.42 3.29
N GLU A 25 15.79 33.95 2.19
CA GLU A 25 15.04 35.21 2.18
C GLU A 25 13.74 35.10 2.99
N PHE A 26 13.06 33.95 2.87
CA PHE A 26 11.91 33.63 3.71
C PHE A 26 12.26 33.63 5.20
N GLU A 27 13.37 33.01 5.60
CA GLU A 27 13.79 32.99 7.01
C GLU A 27 14.06 34.41 7.53
N GLY A 28 14.65 35.27 6.70
CA GLY A 28 14.83 36.69 6.99
C GLY A 28 13.49 37.40 7.25
N PHE A 29 12.50 37.24 6.37
CA PHE A 29 11.17 37.80 6.58
C PHE A 29 10.44 37.21 7.79
N ARG A 30 10.59 35.91 8.04
CA ARG A 30 9.99 35.21 9.19
C ARG A 30 10.53 35.71 10.51
N LYS A 31 11.84 35.97 10.62
CA LYS A 31 12.49 36.50 11.84
C LYS A 31 12.04 37.92 12.17
N GLN A 32 11.78 38.74 11.15
CA GLN A 32 11.34 40.13 11.32
C GLN A 32 9.83 40.26 11.55
N ALA A 33 9.05 39.24 11.16
CA ALA A 33 7.60 39.23 11.30
C ALA A 33 7.18 39.36 12.78
N GLY A 34 6.25 40.28 13.05
CA GLY A 34 5.76 40.59 14.39
C GLY A 34 6.41 41.81 15.05
N LEU A 35 7.49 42.37 14.49
CA LEU A 35 8.02 43.66 14.93
C LEU A 35 7.08 44.79 14.50
N ASN A 36 6.88 45.81 15.35
CA ASN A 36 6.02 46.95 15.06
C ASN A 36 6.46 47.74 13.82
N SER A 37 7.77 47.77 13.56
CA SER A 37 8.37 48.42 12.38
C SER A 37 8.29 47.57 11.11
N PHE A 38 7.86 46.31 11.19
CA PHE A 38 7.89 45.40 10.06
C PHE A 38 6.75 45.67 9.07
N VAL A 39 7.13 45.87 7.80
CA VAL A 39 6.20 46.05 6.69
C VAL A 39 6.64 45.18 5.50
N LEU A 40 5.84 44.18 5.20
CA LEU A 40 6.01 43.33 4.02
C LEU A 40 4.77 43.41 3.13
N THR A 41 4.95 43.88 1.89
CA THR A 41 3.90 43.90 0.87
C THR A 41 3.90 42.59 0.08
N PRO A 42 2.76 42.18 -0.49
CA PRO A 42 2.71 40.99 -1.36
C PRO A 42 3.73 41.04 -2.50
N LYS A 43 3.91 42.22 -3.11
CA LYS A 43 4.93 42.42 -4.16
C LYS A 43 6.35 42.19 -3.66
N LYS A 44 6.71 42.75 -2.49
CA LYS A 44 8.05 42.55 -1.88
C LYS A 44 8.29 41.09 -1.47
N TRP A 45 7.26 40.39 -1.02
CA TRP A 45 7.33 38.95 -0.77
C TRP A 45 7.62 38.17 -2.06
N ILE A 46 6.83 38.38 -3.11
CA ILE A 46 6.98 37.71 -4.40
C ILE A 46 8.38 37.93 -4.98
N GLU A 47 8.84 39.19 -5.03
CA GLU A 47 10.15 39.53 -5.58
C GLU A 47 11.31 39.00 -4.71
N GLY A 48 11.16 39.07 -3.38
CA GLY A 48 12.18 38.65 -2.43
C GLY A 48 12.34 37.13 -2.35
N THR A 49 11.25 36.37 -2.40
CA THR A 49 11.28 34.90 -2.20
C THR A 49 11.02 34.08 -3.47
N ASN A 50 10.71 34.74 -4.59
CA ASN A 50 10.25 34.10 -5.83
C ASN A 50 8.95 33.29 -5.63
N ALA A 51 8.06 33.79 -4.77
CA ALA A 51 6.81 33.13 -4.43
C ALA A 51 5.85 33.03 -5.63
N LYS A 52 5.16 31.90 -5.76
CA LYS A 52 4.15 31.63 -6.81
C LYS A 52 2.73 31.46 -6.27
N GLY A 53 2.59 31.19 -4.98
CA GLY A 53 1.34 30.96 -4.26
C GLY A 53 0.53 32.24 -4.03
N VAL A 54 1.12 33.42 -4.20
CA VAL A 54 0.44 34.72 -4.14
C VAL A 54 0.76 35.53 -5.39
N ILE A 55 -0.25 36.17 -5.97
CA ILE A 55 -0.13 37.01 -7.16
C ILE A 55 -0.66 38.40 -6.80
N SER A 56 0.14 39.44 -7.03
CA SER A 56 -0.26 40.83 -6.80
C SER A 56 -0.28 41.59 -8.12
N LYS A 57 -1.46 42.08 -8.53
CA LYS A 57 -1.65 42.88 -9.74
C LYS A 57 -2.12 44.28 -9.39
N SER A 58 -1.57 45.29 -10.06
CA SER A 58 -2.01 46.69 -9.96
C SER A 58 -2.98 47.05 -11.11
N GLY A 59 -3.82 48.07 -10.92
CA GLY A 59 -4.73 48.60 -11.94
C GLY A 59 -6.22 48.41 -11.62
N ARG A 60 -7.10 48.75 -12.57
CA ARG A 60 -8.58 48.76 -12.41
C ARG A 60 -9.18 47.39 -12.06
N TYR A 61 -8.50 46.31 -12.45
CA TYR A 61 -8.83 44.92 -12.08
C TYR A 61 -7.68 44.29 -11.26
N GLY A 62 -6.93 45.15 -10.56
CA GLY A 62 -5.85 44.75 -9.67
C GLY A 62 -6.39 44.11 -8.39
N GLY A 63 -5.51 43.40 -7.70
CA GLY A 63 -5.84 42.66 -6.50
C GLY A 63 -4.69 41.77 -6.06
N THR A 64 -4.80 41.24 -4.84
CA THR A 64 -3.94 40.16 -4.37
C THR A 64 -4.74 38.87 -4.41
N PHE A 65 -4.27 37.90 -5.19
CA PHE A 65 -4.87 36.59 -5.37
C PHE A 65 -3.94 35.54 -4.76
N ALA A 66 -4.48 34.41 -4.34
CA ALA A 66 -3.72 33.31 -3.77
C ALA A 66 -4.10 31.99 -4.42
N HIS A 67 -3.17 31.03 -4.39
CA HIS A 67 -3.45 29.64 -4.75
C HIS A 67 -4.59 29.09 -3.89
N LYS A 68 -5.36 28.14 -4.42
CA LYS A 68 -6.56 27.59 -3.76
C LYS A 68 -6.26 27.08 -2.34
N ASP A 69 -5.14 26.41 -2.10
CA ASP A 69 -4.83 25.87 -0.76
C ASP A 69 -4.61 26.99 0.26
N ILE A 70 -3.89 28.04 -0.13
CA ILE A 70 -3.67 29.23 0.69
C ILE A 70 -4.99 29.96 0.93
N ALA A 71 -5.83 30.08 -0.11
CA ALA A 71 -7.15 30.68 0.00
C ALA A 71 -8.08 29.88 0.93
N PHE A 72 -8.01 28.54 0.90
CA PHE A 72 -8.77 27.66 1.79
C PHE A 72 -8.36 27.84 3.25
N GLU A 73 -7.06 28.00 3.54
CA GLU A 73 -6.62 28.31 4.90
C GLU A 73 -7.15 29.67 5.36
N PHE A 74 -7.05 30.72 4.54
CA PHE A 74 -7.63 32.02 4.88
C PHE A 74 -9.15 31.95 5.10
N ALA A 75 -9.88 31.22 4.25
CA ALA A 75 -11.31 31.01 4.43
C ALA A 75 -11.62 30.23 5.72
N SER A 76 -10.80 29.24 6.07
CA SER A 76 -10.91 28.47 7.32
C SER A 76 -10.63 29.31 8.57
N TRP A 77 -9.78 30.32 8.45
CA TRP A 77 -9.53 31.26 9.53
C TRP A 77 -10.69 32.24 9.72
N ILE A 78 -11.37 32.62 8.62
CA ILE A 78 -12.49 33.57 8.64
C ILE A 78 -13.80 32.90 9.08
N SER A 79 -14.10 31.70 8.59
CA SER A 79 -15.35 30.97 8.88
C SER A 79 -15.06 29.67 9.61
N ILE A 80 -15.60 29.57 10.82
CA ILE A 80 -15.54 28.34 11.61
C ILE A 80 -16.34 27.22 10.96
N GLU A 81 -17.45 27.53 10.29
CA GLU A 81 -18.27 26.57 9.56
C GLU A 81 -17.48 25.95 8.41
N PHE A 82 -16.81 26.78 7.60
CA PHE A 82 -15.96 26.30 6.51
C PHE A 82 -14.83 25.40 7.01
N LYS A 83 -14.20 25.78 8.13
CA LYS A 83 -13.16 24.97 8.78
C LYS A 83 -13.70 23.60 9.23
N LEU A 84 -14.88 23.54 9.83
CA LEU A 84 -15.52 22.28 10.23
C LEU A 84 -15.88 21.41 9.02
N TYR A 85 -16.32 22.01 7.90
CA TYR A 85 -16.57 21.26 6.67
C TYR A 85 -15.29 20.62 6.11
N ILE A 86 -14.15 21.32 6.12
CA ILE A 86 -12.87 20.72 5.70
C ILE A 86 -12.49 19.54 6.60
N ILE A 87 -12.63 19.68 7.92
CA ILE A 87 -12.33 18.58 8.87
C ILE A 87 -13.22 17.37 8.58
N LYS A 88 -14.54 17.60 8.43
CA LYS A 88 -15.51 16.55 8.12
C LYS A 88 -15.20 15.85 6.80
N GLU A 89 -14.83 16.62 5.77
CA GLU A 89 -14.52 16.07 4.45
C GLU A 89 -13.22 15.27 4.46
N PHE A 90 -12.22 15.71 5.22
CA PHE A 90 -10.98 14.95 5.43
C PHE A 90 -11.25 13.62 6.14
N GLN A 91 -12.08 13.62 7.19
CA GLN A 91 -12.49 12.40 7.90
C GLN A 91 -13.24 11.44 6.96
N ARG A 92 -14.21 11.94 6.19
CA ARG A 92 -14.96 11.16 5.20
C ARG A 92 -14.03 10.47 4.19
N LEU A 93 -13.05 11.20 3.66
CA LEU A 93 -12.06 10.63 2.73
C LEU A 93 -11.22 9.52 3.38
N LYS A 94 -10.87 9.66 4.65
CA LYS A 94 -10.10 8.65 5.40
C LYS A 94 -10.92 7.40 5.71
N GLU A 95 -12.20 7.56 6.02
CA GLU A 95 -13.13 6.45 6.21
C GLU A 95 -13.33 5.68 4.90
N ASP A 96 -13.62 6.38 3.79
CA ASP A 96 -13.76 5.78 2.46
C ASP A 96 -12.49 5.00 2.03
N GLU A 97 -11.30 5.56 2.29
CA GLU A 97 -10.01 4.90 2.02
C GLU A 97 -9.86 3.62 2.86
N SER A 98 -10.16 3.69 4.16
CA SER A 98 -10.10 2.53 5.06
C SER A 98 -11.04 1.42 4.62
N ASP A 99 -12.28 1.75 4.25
CA ASP A 99 -13.28 0.76 3.87
C ASP A 99 -12.95 0.07 2.55
N ARG A 100 -12.40 0.80 1.56
CA ARG A 100 -11.88 0.21 0.33
C ARG A 100 -10.73 -0.77 0.59
N LEU A 101 -9.82 -0.42 1.50
CA LEU A 101 -8.71 -1.29 1.90
C LEU A 101 -9.23 -2.56 2.59
N LYS A 102 -10.18 -2.44 3.53
CA LYS A 102 -10.83 -3.58 4.19
C LYS A 102 -11.52 -4.49 3.19
N LEU A 103 -12.23 -3.93 2.20
CA LEU A 103 -12.94 -4.71 1.18
C LEU A 103 -11.97 -5.56 0.35
N THR A 104 -10.85 -4.98 -0.06
CA THR A 104 -9.78 -5.67 -0.80
C THR A 104 -9.17 -6.79 0.03
N TRP A 105 -8.88 -6.53 1.30
CA TRP A 105 -8.33 -7.51 2.22
C TRP A 105 -9.30 -8.66 2.54
N ASN A 106 -10.59 -8.35 2.68
CA ASN A 106 -11.64 -9.35 2.85
C ASN A 106 -11.79 -10.24 1.61
N LEU A 107 -11.74 -9.66 0.41
CA LEU A 107 -11.81 -10.42 -0.84
C LEU A 107 -10.63 -11.40 -0.96
N GLN A 108 -9.40 -10.95 -0.69
CA GLN A 108 -8.21 -11.80 -0.71
C GLN A 108 -8.31 -12.98 0.27
N ARG A 109 -8.76 -12.74 1.51
CA ARG A 109 -8.95 -13.82 2.49
C ARG A 109 -10.05 -14.79 2.11
N THR A 110 -11.15 -14.32 1.54
CA THR A 110 -12.24 -15.18 1.08
C THR A 110 -11.77 -16.06 -0.08
N LEU A 111 -11.05 -15.51 -1.06
CA LEU A 111 -10.46 -16.27 -2.16
C LEU A 111 -9.49 -17.34 -1.66
N ALA A 112 -8.60 -17.01 -0.72
CA ALA A 112 -7.68 -17.99 -0.13
C ALA A 112 -8.41 -19.14 0.58
N LYS A 113 -9.47 -18.83 1.36
CA LYS A 113 -10.28 -19.86 2.04
C LYS A 113 -11.02 -20.77 1.07
N VAL A 114 -11.58 -20.20 0.00
CA VAL A 114 -12.27 -20.99 -1.04
C VAL A 114 -11.28 -21.90 -1.77
N ASN A 115 -10.11 -21.39 -2.14
CA ASN A 115 -9.06 -22.17 -2.80
C ASN A 115 -8.57 -23.33 -1.93
N TYR A 116 -8.31 -23.06 -0.64
CA TYR A 116 -7.90 -24.11 0.30
C TYR A 116 -8.96 -25.21 0.40
N ARG A 117 -10.25 -24.85 0.47
CA ARG A 117 -11.34 -25.83 0.53
C ARG A 117 -11.42 -26.68 -0.73
N ILE A 118 -11.35 -26.08 -1.92
CA ILE A 118 -11.35 -26.79 -3.20
C ILE A 118 -10.19 -27.79 -3.26
N HIS A 119 -9.00 -27.39 -2.81
CA HIS A 119 -7.83 -28.28 -2.74
C HIS A 119 -8.02 -29.43 -1.77
N THR A 120 -8.50 -29.16 -0.54
CA THR A 120 -8.73 -30.22 0.46
C THR A 120 -9.81 -31.20 0.04
N ASP A 121 -10.86 -30.72 -0.64
CA ASP A 121 -11.95 -31.55 -1.17
C ASP A 121 -11.43 -32.46 -2.29
N ALA A 122 -10.62 -31.93 -3.22
CA ALA A 122 -10.02 -32.74 -4.29
C ALA A 122 -9.08 -33.85 -3.76
N ILE A 123 -8.27 -33.56 -2.74
CA ILE A 123 -7.47 -34.60 -2.06
C ILE A 123 -8.38 -35.66 -1.46
N LYS A 124 -9.42 -35.23 -0.75
CA LYS A 124 -10.33 -36.15 -0.06
C LYS A 124 -11.09 -37.06 -1.01
N GLU A 125 -11.53 -36.53 -2.15
CA GLU A 125 -12.37 -37.26 -3.11
C GLU A 125 -11.57 -38.22 -4.01
N ASN A 126 -10.31 -37.90 -4.33
CA ASN A 126 -9.56 -38.65 -5.35
C ASN A 126 -8.33 -39.37 -4.79
N LEU A 127 -7.75 -38.89 -3.68
CA LEU A 127 -6.50 -39.43 -3.14
C LEU A 127 -6.67 -40.20 -1.82
N ILE A 128 -7.82 -40.08 -1.13
CA ILE A 128 -8.11 -40.80 0.11
C ILE A 128 -9.04 -41.99 -0.19
N PRO A 129 -8.54 -43.25 -0.18
CA PRO A 129 -9.38 -44.44 -0.14
C PRO A 129 -10.23 -44.50 1.13
N GLU A 130 -11.45 -45.05 1.02
CA GLU A 130 -12.41 -45.16 2.13
C GLU A 130 -11.91 -45.97 3.35
N SER A 131 -10.82 -46.73 3.20
CA SER A 131 -10.27 -47.63 4.22
C SER A 131 -9.04 -47.10 4.96
N LEU A 132 -8.64 -45.84 4.80
CA LEU A 132 -7.44 -45.29 5.47
C LEU A 132 -7.68 -44.90 6.93
N SER A 133 -6.65 -45.09 7.77
CA SER A 133 -6.64 -44.58 9.15
C SER A 133 -6.46 -43.05 9.17
N LYS A 134 -6.87 -42.39 10.26
CA LYS A 134 -6.68 -40.94 10.45
C LYS A 134 -5.22 -40.51 10.34
N GLU A 135 -4.28 -41.35 10.78
CA GLU A 135 -2.84 -41.07 10.69
C GLU A 135 -2.33 -41.09 9.25
N GLN A 136 -2.81 -42.05 8.45
CA GLN A 136 -2.46 -42.14 7.03
C GLN A 136 -3.04 -40.97 6.23
N ILE A 137 -4.25 -40.53 6.57
CA ILE A 137 -4.90 -39.35 5.99
C ILE A 137 -4.08 -38.08 6.29
N ASN A 138 -3.66 -37.90 7.54
CA ASN A 138 -2.83 -36.75 7.92
C ASN A 138 -1.48 -36.75 7.21
N PHE A 139 -0.87 -37.93 7.02
CA PHE A 139 0.38 -38.06 6.28
C PHE A 139 0.21 -37.64 4.81
N LEU A 140 -0.87 -38.07 4.15
CA LEU A 140 -1.16 -37.70 2.76
C LEU A 140 -1.39 -36.19 2.61
N TYR A 141 -2.13 -35.57 3.54
CA TYR A 141 -2.31 -34.11 3.54
C TYR A 141 -0.98 -33.37 3.74
N ALA A 142 -0.12 -33.87 4.63
CA ALA A 142 1.21 -33.28 4.84
C ALA A 142 2.11 -33.44 3.61
N ASP A 143 2.06 -34.58 2.94
CA ASP A 143 2.82 -34.88 1.73
C ASP A 143 2.41 -33.98 0.55
N GLU A 144 1.10 -33.81 0.32
CA GLU A 144 0.59 -32.87 -0.70
C GLU A 144 0.93 -31.40 -0.36
N ALA A 145 0.91 -31.02 0.92
CA ALA A 145 1.33 -29.70 1.35
C ALA A 145 2.84 -29.48 1.14
N ASP A 146 3.67 -30.49 1.40
CA ASP A 146 5.10 -30.46 1.15
C ASP A 146 5.44 -30.45 -0.34
N MET A 147 4.65 -31.12 -1.19
CA MET A 147 4.79 -30.99 -2.65
C MET A 147 4.60 -29.53 -3.10
N LEU A 148 3.61 -28.82 -2.56
CA LEU A 148 3.41 -27.40 -2.86
C LEU A 148 4.57 -26.53 -2.35
N ASN A 149 5.10 -26.84 -1.16
CA ASN A 149 6.28 -26.16 -0.62
C ASN A 149 7.52 -26.40 -1.51
N MET A 150 7.72 -27.65 -1.96
CA MET A 150 8.78 -28.01 -2.90
C MET A 150 8.64 -27.28 -4.24
N ALA A 151 7.42 -27.14 -4.76
CA ALA A 151 7.15 -26.46 -6.02
C ALA A 151 7.53 -24.97 -5.98
N LEU A 152 7.33 -24.28 -4.84
CA LEU A 152 7.56 -22.83 -4.72
C LEU A 152 8.89 -22.47 -4.06
N PHE A 153 9.22 -23.13 -2.95
CA PHE A 153 10.38 -22.81 -2.10
C PHE A 153 11.57 -23.75 -2.33
N GLY A 154 11.37 -24.87 -3.01
CA GLY A 154 12.40 -25.88 -3.24
C GLY A 154 12.79 -26.68 -1.99
N MET A 155 11.99 -26.60 -0.92
CA MET A 155 12.23 -27.30 0.34
C MET A 155 10.93 -27.73 1.01
N THR A 156 10.99 -28.77 1.83
CA THR A 156 9.86 -29.24 2.66
C THR A 156 9.75 -28.42 3.94
N ALA A 157 8.59 -28.50 4.62
CA ALA A 157 8.38 -27.83 5.91
C ALA A 157 9.36 -28.31 6.99
N ARG A 158 9.88 -29.55 6.87
CA ARG A 158 10.92 -30.08 7.77
C ARG A 158 12.28 -29.45 7.47
N GLN A 159 12.70 -29.45 6.21
CA GLN A 159 13.97 -28.84 5.79
C GLN A 159 14.04 -27.36 6.13
N TRP A 160 12.91 -26.64 6.04
CA TRP A 160 12.83 -25.25 6.43
C TRP A 160 13.01 -25.05 7.94
N ARG A 161 12.39 -25.90 8.78
CA ARG A 161 12.59 -25.86 10.24
C ARG A 161 14.03 -26.18 10.62
N ASP A 162 14.65 -27.15 9.97
CA ASP A 162 16.04 -27.54 10.23
C ASP A 162 17.02 -26.42 9.86
N THR A 163 16.70 -25.61 8.83
CA THR A 163 17.52 -24.47 8.39
C THR A 163 17.22 -23.17 9.13
N ASN A 164 16.07 -23.06 9.80
CA ASN A 164 15.62 -21.88 10.55
C ASN A 164 15.22 -22.23 11.99
N PRO A 165 16.15 -22.71 12.83
CA PRO A 165 15.84 -23.18 14.19
C PRO A 165 15.35 -22.08 15.15
N GLU A 166 15.72 -20.83 14.88
CA GLU A 166 15.34 -19.66 15.70
C GLU A 166 14.08 -18.93 15.19
N ALA A 167 13.48 -19.39 14.08
CA ALA A 167 12.30 -18.75 13.51
C ALA A 167 11.01 -19.22 14.19
N GLU A 168 10.21 -18.29 14.71
CA GLU A 168 8.87 -18.60 15.21
C GLU A 168 7.89 -18.77 14.03
N GLY A 169 7.30 -19.96 13.89
CA GLY A 169 6.24 -20.24 12.91
C GLY A 169 6.62 -21.29 11.86
N ASN A 170 5.97 -21.24 10.70
CA ASN A 170 6.20 -22.14 9.57
C ASN A 170 6.73 -21.39 8.33
N ILE A 171 7.10 -22.16 7.29
CA ILE A 171 7.61 -21.60 6.03
C ILE A 171 6.66 -20.60 5.35
N ARG A 172 5.34 -20.73 5.54
CA ARG A 172 4.33 -19.82 4.99
C ARG A 172 4.26 -18.52 5.78
N ASP A 173 4.53 -18.54 7.09
CA ASP A 173 4.56 -17.33 7.94
C ASP A 173 5.74 -16.41 7.58
N ALA A 174 6.85 -17.01 7.12
CA ALA A 174 8.03 -16.29 6.63
C ALA A 174 7.95 -15.92 5.13
N ALA A 175 6.88 -16.29 4.42
CA ALA A 175 6.74 -16.05 2.99
C ALA A 175 6.27 -14.63 2.67
N THR A 176 6.69 -14.10 1.51
CA THR A 176 6.21 -12.81 1.03
C THR A 176 4.75 -12.88 0.57
N ILE A 177 4.08 -11.73 0.47
CA ILE A 177 2.69 -11.66 -0.02
C ILE A 177 2.57 -12.28 -1.42
N GLU A 178 3.56 -12.04 -2.29
CA GLU A 178 3.60 -12.60 -3.64
C GLU A 178 3.69 -14.13 -3.60
N GLN A 179 4.54 -14.68 -2.74
CA GLN A 179 4.69 -16.12 -2.57
C GLN A 179 3.40 -16.76 -2.04
N LEU A 180 2.71 -16.13 -1.09
CA LEU A 180 1.41 -16.60 -0.58
C LEU A 180 0.31 -16.60 -1.67
N VAL A 181 0.31 -15.61 -2.56
CA VAL A 181 -0.62 -15.55 -3.70
C VAL A 181 -0.35 -16.69 -4.68
N VAL A 182 0.91 -16.93 -5.03
CA VAL A 182 1.29 -18.05 -5.92
C VAL A 182 0.93 -19.38 -5.28
N LEU A 183 1.17 -19.54 -3.97
CA LEU A 183 0.83 -20.75 -3.22
C LEU A 183 -0.67 -21.06 -3.28
N SER A 184 -1.53 -20.06 -3.02
CA SER A 184 -2.99 -20.24 -3.08
C SER A 184 -3.49 -20.59 -4.49
N ASN A 185 -2.83 -20.06 -5.52
CA ASN A 185 -3.16 -20.42 -6.90
C ASN A 185 -2.73 -21.85 -7.24
N MET A 186 -1.54 -22.25 -6.79
CA MET A 186 -1.05 -23.63 -6.94
C MET A 186 -1.92 -24.64 -6.21
N GLU A 187 -2.50 -24.32 -5.05
CA GLU A 187 -3.48 -25.16 -4.36
C GLU A 187 -4.69 -25.46 -5.28
N SER A 188 -5.21 -24.43 -5.96
CA SER A 188 -6.34 -24.56 -6.90
C SER A 188 -5.98 -25.37 -8.13
N ILE A 189 -4.80 -25.14 -8.70
CA ILE A 189 -4.30 -25.88 -9.87
C ILE A 189 -4.06 -27.33 -9.50
N ASN A 190 -3.44 -27.59 -8.34
CA ASN A 190 -3.20 -28.95 -7.88
C ASN A 190 -4.52 -29.73 -7.72
N ALA A 191 -5.57 -29.09 -7.20
CA ALA A 191 -6.91 -29.68 -7.12
C ALA A 191 -7.41 -30.16 -8.50
N LEU A 192 -7.26 -29.31 -9.53
CA LEU A 192 -7.61 -29.65 -10.91
C LEU A 192 -6.77 -30.82 -11.44
N LEU A 193 -5.46 -30.82 -11.21
CA LEU A 193 -4.57 -31.88 -11.68
C LEU A 193 -4.85 -33.22 -10.97
N ILE A 194 -5.26 -33.18 -9.71
CA ILE A 194 -5.74 -34.35 -8.95
C ILE A 194 -6.98 -34.95 -9.62
N HIS A 195 -7.98 -34.12 -9.96
CA HIS A 195 -9.17 -34.59 -10.68
C HIS A 195 -8.85 -35.16 -12.07
N GLN A 196 -7.76 -34.72 -12.70
CA GLN A 196 -7.26 -35.26 -13.96
C GLN A 196 -6.47 -36.57 -13.79
N ASN A 197 -6.37 -37.10 -12.57
CA ASN A 197 -5.62 -38.31 -12.23
C ASN A 197 -4.13 -38.25 -12.62
N LEU A 198 -3.54 -37.05 -12.62
CA LEU A 198 -2.11 -36.89 -12.89
C LEU A 198 -1.28 -37.38 -11.69
N PRO A 199 -0.20 -38.16 -11.96
CA PRO A 199 0.66 -38.65 -10.89
C PRO A 199 1.42 -37.49 -10.24
N GLN A 200 1.71 -37.64 -8.95
CA GLN A 200 2.24 -36.56 -8.10
C GLN A 200 3.56 -35.96 -8.63
N ASN A 201 4.43 -36.78 -9.21
CA ASN A 201 5.69 -36.36 -9.83
C ASN A 201 5.46 -35.40 -11.01
N GLU A 202 4.47 -35.68 -11.86
CA GLU A 202 4.11 -34.82 -12.99
C GLU A 202 3.44 -33.52 -12.52
N ARG A 203 2.58 -33.63 -11.49
CA ARG A 203 1.95 -32.46 -10.85
C ARG A 203 3.00 -31.51 -10.30
N LEU A 204 4.00 -32.01 -9.56
CA LEU A 204 5.10 -31.21 -9.03
C LEU A 204 5.84 -30.42 -10.12
N LEU A 205 6.17 -31.06 -11.25
CA LEU A 205 6.86 -30.40 -12.36
C LEU A 205 6.00 -29.30 -12.99
N GLN A 206 4.71 -29.53 -13.17
CA GLN A 206 3.80 -28.52 -13.70
C GLN A 206 3.61 -27.36 -12.73
N LEU A 207 3.41 -27.65 -11.44
CA LEU A 207 3.25 -26.66 -10.39
C LEU A 207 4.49 -25.77 -10.24
N ASN A 208 5.69 -26.34 -10.32
CA ASN A 208 6.93 -25.56 -10.28
C ASN A 208 7.07 -24.62 -11.49
N LYS A 209 6.74 -25.07 -12.71
CA LYS A 209 6.72 -24.20 -13.91
C LYS A 209 5.73 -23.05 -13.75
N VAL A 210 4.55 -23.33 -13.23
CA VAL A 210 3.53 -22.33 -12.93
C VAL A 210 4.04 -21.35 -11.87
N ALA A 211 4.63 -21.83 -10.77
CA ALA A 211 5.19 -21.01 -9.71
C ALA A 211 6.21 -20.01 -10.23
N ILE A 212 7.18 -20.48 -11.04
CA ILE A 212 8.22 -19.64 -11.65
C ILE A 212 7.58 -18.57 -12.54
N THR A 213 6.62 -18.96 -13.39
CA THR A 213 5.96 -18.04 -14.34
C THR A 213 5.17 -16.95 -13.61
N GLN A 214 4.45 -17.33 -12.56
CA GLN A 214 3.63 -16.40 -11.77
C GLN A 214 4.51 -15.49 -10.91
N MET A 215 5.55 -16.01 -10.25
CA MET A 215 6.49 -15.19 -9.49
C MET A 215 7.20 -14.16 -10.37
N LYS A 216 7.65 -14.55 -11.57
CA LYS A 216 8.26 -13.62 -12.53
C LYS A 216 7.28 -12.51 -12.91
N SER A 217 6.04 -12.87 -13.24
CA SER A 217 5.00 -11.91 -13.61
C SER A 217 4.65 -10.94 -12.47
N LEU A 218 4.57 -11.43 -11.23
CA LEU A 218 4.26 -10.62 -10.05
C LEU A 218 5.41 -9.65 -9.73
N LEU A 219 6.66 -10.09 -9.81
CA LEU A 219 7.84 -9.25 -9.56
C LEU A 219 8.05 -8.17 -10.63
N GLU A 220 7.69 -8.47 -11.89
CA GLU A 220 7.72 -7.50 -13.00
C GLU A 220 6.53 -6.52 -12.94
N SER A 221 5.44 -6.89 -12.28
CA SER A 221 4.26 -6.03 -12.15
C SER A 221 4.55 -4.82 -11.24
N LYS A 222 4.56 -3.62 -11.83
CA LYS A 222 4.78 -2.35 -11.11
C LYS A 222 3.69 -2.04 -10.06
N GLY A 223 2.56 -2.74 -10.09
CA GLY A 223 1.43 -2.53 -9.19
C GLY A 223 1.69 -2.94 -7.74
N LEU A 224 2.45 -4.02 -7.50
CA LEU A 224 2.74 -4.50 -6.14
C LEU A 224 3.74 -3.61 -5.39
N ARG A 225 4.61 -2.88 -6.10
CA ARG A 225 5.53 -1.90 -5.49
C ARG A 225 4.81 -0.71 -4.85
N LYS A 226 3.52 -0.47 -5.14
CA LYS A 226 2.72 0.61 -4.56
C LYS A 226 1.95 0.21 -3.30
N LEU A 227 2.01 -1.07 -2.90
CA LEU A 227 1.34 -1.59 -1.69
C LEU A 227 2.29 -1.77 -0.50
N LYS A 228 3.56 -1.37 -0.64
CA LYS A 228 4.53 -1.29 0.46
C LYS A 228 4.54 0.09 1.10
#